data_AF-A0A839U3V9-F1
#
_entry.id   AF-A0A839U3V9-F1
#
_cell.length_a   1.000
_cell.length_b   1.000
_cell.length_c   1.000
_cell.angle_alpha   90.00
_cell.angle_beta   90.00
_cell.angle_gamma   90.00
#
_symmetry.space_group_name_H-M   'P 1'
#
loop_
_entity.id
_entity.type
_entity.pdbx_description
1 polymer ?
#
loop_
_entity_poly.entity_id
_entity_poly.type
_entity_poly.pdbx_seq_one_letter_code
_entity_poly.pdbx_strand_id
1 'polypeptide(L)' 'MNSRFMKPLTSPIHFHTAMIEQIPVAVFTGQEMIGSGKIVEITDFAVKIGDEFYVREACTFKYAV' A
#
# COMPACT_ATOMS: atom_id res chain seq x y z
N MET A 1 18.77 -2.29 1.92
CA MET A 1 17.77 -1.42 2.59
C MET A 1 17.27 -2.15 3.83
N ASN A 2 17.40 -1.55 5.03
CA ASN A 2 17.02 -2.21 6.28
C ASN A 2 15.49 -2.36 6.37
N SER A 3 15.00 -3.59 6.27
CA SER A 3 13.58 -4.04 6.26
C SER A 3 12.81 -3.77 7.57
N ARG A 4 13.33 -2.97 8.50
CA ARG A 4 12.77 -2.82 9.86
C ARG A 4 11.71 -1.72 9.98
N PHE A 5 11.56 -0.85 8.96
CA PHE A 5 10.74 0.37 9.05
C PHE A 5 9.44 0.35 8.23
N MET A 6 9.27 -0.57 7.29
CA MET A 6 8.05 -0.64 6.46
C MET A 6 6.98 -1.53 7.10
N LYS A 7 6.20 -0.97 8.03
CA LYS A 7 5.09 -1.69 8.67
C LYS A 7 4.00 -2.03 7.63
N PRO A 8 3.48 -3.27 7.60
CA PRO A 8 2.47 -3.67 6.62
C PRO A 8 1.09 -3.11 6.93
N LEU A 9 0.34 -2.80 5.88
CA LEU A 9 -1.08 -2.42 5.95
C LEU A 9 -1.91 -3.70 5.84
N THR A 10 -2.30 -4.28 6.98
CA THR A 10 -3.04 -5.55 7.06
C THR A 10 -4.53 -5.39 7.34
N SER A 11 -4.97 -4.23 7.83
CA SER A 11 -6.36 -3.96 8.22
C SER A 11 -6.94 -2.81 7.40
N PRO A 12 -8.27 -2.77 7.17
CA PRO A 12 -8.91 -1.67 6.43
C PRO A 12 -8.56 -0.29 7.00
N ILE A 13 -8.50 -0.15 8.33
CA ILE A 13 -8.16 1.12 8.97
C ILE A 13 -6.77 1.62 8.57
N HIS A 14 -5.78 0.75 8.37
CA HIS A 14 -4.46 1.19 7.92
C HIS A 14 -4.51 1.83 6.52
N PHE A 15 -5.28 1.26 5.59
CA PHE A 15 -5.45 1.81 4.25
C PHE A 15 -6.16 3.16 4.28
N HIS A 16 -7.27 3.26 5.03
CA HIS A 16 -8.01 4.51 5.15
C HIS A 16 -7.20 5.60 5.85
N THR A 17 -6.44 5.27 6.91
CA THR A 17 -5.52 6.22 7.54
C THR A 17 -4.45 6.68 6.57
N ALA A 18 -3.79 5.78 5.84
CA ALA A 18 -2.77 6.16 4.85
C ALA A 18 -3.34 7.06 3.75
N MET A 19 -4.58 6.80 3.30
CA MET A 19 -5.28 7.64 2.33
C MET A 19 -5.61 9.03 2.89
N ILE A 20 -6.20 9.12 4.09
CA ILE A 20 -6.60 10.39 4.71
C ILE A 20 -5.37 11.25 5.03
N GLU A 21 -4.35 10.65 5.63
CA GLU A 21 -3.11 11.33 6.02
C GLU A 21 -2.13 11.51 4.85
N GLN A 22 -2.50 11.02 3.65
CA GLN A 22 -1.69 11.12 2.43
C GLN A 22 -0.28 10.53 2.61
N ILE A 23 -0.17 9.46 3.41
CA ILE A 23 1.08 8.75 3.68
C ILE A 23 1.43 7.87 2.47
N PRO A 24 2.66 7.95 1.94
CA PRO A 24 3.10 7.06 0.87
C PRO A 24 3.08 5.58 1.29
N VAL A 25 2.65 4.72 0.38
CA VAL A 25 2.57 3.27 0.51
C VAL A 25 3.37 2.63 -0.63
N ALA A 26 4.19 1.64 -0.29
CA ALA A 26 4.87 0.78 -1.26
C ALA A 26 4.10 -0.54 -1.42
N VAL A 27 4.03 -1.02 -2.66
CA VAL A 27 3.35 -2.25 -3.06
C VAL A 27 4.38 -3.28 -3.45
N PHE A 28 4.20 -4.49 -2.94
CA PHE A 28 5.10 -5.61 -3.17
C PHE A 28 4.35 -6.83 -3.69
N THR A 29 5.01 -7.59 -4.56
CA THR A 29 4.63 -8.96 -4.92
C THR A 29 5.76 -9.87 -4.46
N GLY A 30 5.50 -10.69 -3.44
CA GLY A 30 6.57 -11.40 -2.74
C GLY A 30 7.57 -10.43 -2.09
N GLN A 31 8.81 -10.44 -2.57
CA GLN A 31 9.89 -9.56 -2.08
C GLN A 31 10.20 -8.37 -3.02
N GLU A 32 9.56 -8.32 -4.19
CA GLU A 32 9.80 -7.29 -5.19
C GLU A 32 8.84 -6.12 -5.01
N MET A 33 9.36 -4.90 -4.99
CA MET A 33 8.54 -3.69 -4.98
C MET A 33 8.09 -3.39 -6.40
N ILE A 34 6.78 -3.47 -6.63
CA ILE A 34 6.18 -3.29 -7.96
C ILE A 34 5.53 -1.93 -8.16
N GLY A 35 5.38 -1.16 -7.07
CA GLY A 35 4.75 0.15 -7.11
C GLY A 35 4.93 0.92 -5.80
N SER A 36 4.73 2.23 -5.86
CA SER A 36 4.65 3.06 -4.66
C SER A 36 3.94 4.38 -4.96
N GLY A 37 3.36 4.99 -3.93
CA GLY A 37 2.68 6.28 -4.07
C GLY A 37 1.64 6.49 -2.99
N LYS A 38 0.72 7.42 -3.22
CA LYS A 38 -0.39 7.68 -2.30
C LYS A 38 -1.63 6.94 -2.76
N ILE A 39 -2.40 6.46 -1.78
CA ILE A 39 -3.69 5.84 -2.05
C ILE A 39 -4.66 6.92 -2.52
N VAL A 40 -5.26 6.69 -3.68
CA VAL A 40 -6.26 7.57 -4.31
C VAL A 40 -7.66 6.99 -4.14
N GLU A 41 -7.78 5.66 -4.13
CA GLU A 41 -9.05 4.96 -4.03
C GLU A 41 -8.86 3.61 -3.34
N ILE A 42 -9.85 3.21 -2.54
CA ILE A 42 -9.90 1.89 -1.90
C ILE A 42 -11.24 1.28 -2.30
N THR A 43 -11.17 0.10 -2.91
CA THR A 43 -12.32 -0.75 -3.19
C THR A 43 -12.25 -2.00 -2.33
N ASP A 44 -13.29 -2.84 -2.40
CA ASP A 44 -13.31 -4.11 -1.67
C ASP A 44 -12.12 -5.02 -2.06
N PHE A 45 -11.74 -5.02 -3.34
CA PHE A 45 -10.77 -5.97 -3.91
C PHE A 45 -9.42 -5.35 -4.26
N ALA A 46 -9.35 -4.03 -4.48
CA ALA A 46 -8.16 -3.35 -4.98
C ALA A 46 -7.92 -2.00 -4.30
N VAL A 47 -6.66 -1.58 -4.30
CA VAL A 47 -6.22 -0.25 -3.86
C VAL A 47 -5.64 0.47 -5.06
N LYS A 48 -6.14 1.66 -5.37
CA LYS A 48 -5.56 2.53 -6.38
C LYS A 48 -4.47 3.37 -5.75
N ILE A 49 -3.25 3.29 -6.29
CA ILE A 49 -2.11 4.10 -5.87
C ILE A 49 -1.60 4.86 -7.09
N GLY A 50 -1.63 6.19 -7.01
CA GLY A 50 -1.48 7.02 -8.21
C GLY A 50 -2.54 6.67 -9.26
N ASP A 51 -2.09 6.27 -10.45
CA ASP A 51 -2.97 5.88 -11.56
C ASP A 51 -3.14 4.36 -11.72
N GLU A 52 -2.51 3.55 -10.86
CA GLU A 52 -2.49 2.10 -10.97
C GLU A 52 -3.35 1.42 -9.90
N PHE A 53 -3.98 0.29 -10.25
CA PHE A 53 -4.76 -0.54 -9.34
C PHE A 53 -3.99 -1.79 -8.94
N TYR A 54 -3.97 -2.08 -7.64
CA TYR A 54 -3.29 -3.24 -7.06
C TYR A 54 -4.29 -4.10 -6.27
N VAL A 55 -4.38 -5.39 -6.62
CA VAL A 55 -5.29 -6.35 -5.98
C VAL A 55 -4.81 -6.66 -4.56
N ARG A 56 -5.71 -6.54 -3.58
CA ARG A 56 -5.39 -6.66 -2.14
C ARG A 56 -4.90 -8.05 -1.74
N GLU A 57 -5.44 -9.08 -2.37
CA GLU A 57 -5.06 -10.47 -2.09
C GLU A 57 -3.73 -10.86 -2.72
N ALA A 58 -3.34 -10.22 -3.83
CA ALA A 58 -2.11 -10.55 -4.56
C ALA A 58 -0.90 -9.70 -4.13
N CYS A 59 -1.14 -8.59 -3.44
CA CYS A 59 -0.11 -7.61 -3.10
C CYS A 59 0.05 -7.44 -1.59
N THR A 60 1.28 -7.19 -1.17
CA THR A 60 1.58 -6.70 0.18
C THR A 60 1.79 -5.21 0.14
N PHE A 61 1.10 -4.48 1.02
CA PHE A 61 1.22 -3.03 1.14
C PHE A 61 1.97 -2.70 2.41
N LYS A 62 2.90 -1.74 2.33
CA LYS A 62 3.64 -1.26 3.50
C LYS A 62 3.77 0.24 3.46
N TYR A 63 3.79 0.88 4.62
CA TYR A 63 4.11 2.31 4.68
C TYR A 63 5.51 2.55 4.12
N ALA A 64 5.66 3.57 3.28
CA ALA A 64 6.92 4.01 2.73
C ALA A 64 7.46 5.21 3.52
N VAL A 65 7.79 4.95 4.79
CA VAL A 65 8.43 5.87 5.75
C VAL A 65 9.88 5.50 6.01
#